data_AF-A0A9W8RLZ5-F1
#
_entry.id   AF-A0A9W8RLZ5-F1
#
_cell.length_a   1.000
_cell.length_b   1.000
_cell.length_c   1.000
_cell.angle_alpha   90.00
_cell.angle_beta   90.00
_cell.angle_gamma   90.00
#
_symmetry.space_group_name_H-M   'P 1'
#
loop_
_entity.id
_entity.type
_entity.pdbx_description
1 polymer ?
#
loop_
_entity_poly.entity_id
_entity_poly.type
_entity_poly.pdbx_seq_one_letter_code
_entity_poly.pdbx_strand_id
1 'polypeptide(L)'
;MLLQRHQGMKAVVIDGTQARLDSQRQLPKLRDDCVLVRPVAVALNPTDWRHIRNQRAKDGCILGCDYAGVVQSVGSAVTKNWKPGDKIFGCAHGANLVNPDDGIFAEYASVIGDLQMRMPEGLSFEKAATIGLGAGTVGQGLFQKSLKLQLPETTAGTKKRKEFVLIYGGGTATGALGIQFAKEAGYKVITVCADSQSEYAKGLGAEFAVDYMDPKAGAIVREYTNDKLKYAWDTISIQSSALICAESLTSDSSLEPVYGNLLPVKSPREDVKSVTTVMHTIFGREFQFGPQHMPASKADFEFGRTFYELTEQLVAYAHTHVTSESMVYKG
;
A
#
# COMPACT_ATOMS: atom_id res chain seq x y z
N MET A 1 -10.63 8.89 38.61
CA MET A 1 -11.77 9.68 38.10
C MET A 1 -11.33 11.14 38.03
N LEU A 2 -10.77 11.57 36.88
CA LEU A 2 -10.45 12.97 36.53
C LEU A 2 -9.84 12.99 35.11
N LEU A 3 -10.70 12.92 34.10
CA LEU A 3 -10.40 13.30 32.70
C LEU A 3 -11.75 13.46 31.97
N GLN A 4 -12.58 14.37 32.47
CA GLN A 4 -13.73 14.88 31.75
C GLN A 4 -13.74 16.40 31.94
N ARG A 5 -13.15 17.10 30.97
CA ARG A 5 -13.47 18.48 30.57
C ARG A 5 -12.75 18.82 29.26
N HIS A 6 -13.51 18.72 28.17
CA HIS A 6 -13.48 19.60 26.99
C HIS A 6 -12.13 20.09 26.45
N GLN A 7 -11.31 19.19 25.91
CA GLN A 7 -10.50 19.58 24.75
C GLN A 7 -10.77 18.55 23.66
N GLY A 8 -11.51 18.97 22.63
CA GLY A 8 -11.51 18.24 21.38
C GLY A 8 -10.08 18.19 20.82
N MET A 9 -9.82 17.23 19.96
CA MET A 9 -8.60 17.13 19.20
C MET A 9 -8.74 17.85 17.86
N LYS A 10 -7.61 18.16 17.24
CA LYS A 10 -7.55 18.61 15.86
C LYS A 10 -7.60 17.41 14.91
N ALA A 11 -8.38 17.55 13.84
CA ALA A 11 -8.44 16.58 12.74
C ALA A 11 -8.64 17.30 11.40
N VAL A 12 -8.10 16.73 10.32
CA VAL A 12 -8.38 17.16 8.95
C VAL A 12 -9.55 16.34 8.42
N VAL A 13 -10.64 17.01 8.08
CA VAL A 13 -11.89 16.39 7.66
C VAL A 13 -12.29 16.85 6.25
N ILE A 14 -13.17 16.09 5.61
CA ILE A 14 -13.82 16.48 4.36
C ILE A 14 -14.84 17.60 4.62
N ASP A 15 -14.85 18.59 3.74
CA ASP A 15 -15.82 19.69 3.69
C ASP A 15 -16.14 19.99 2.21
N GLY A 16 -17.20 19.37 1.70
CA GLY A 16 -17.57 19.36 0.30
C GLY A 16 -16.45 18.78 -0.58
N THR A 17 -15.87 19.64 -1.42
CA THR A 17 -14.76 19.30 -2.33
C THR A 17 -13.40 19.77 -1.82
N GLN A 18 -13.30 20.07 -0.52
CA GLN A 18 -12.08 20.53 0.13
C GLN A 18 -11.78 19.73 1.41
N ALA A 19 -10.56 19.91 1.92
CA ALA A 19 -10.18 19.49 3.26
C ALA A 19 -10.24 20.70 4.20
N ARG A 20 -10.75 20.51 5.41
CA ARG A 20 -10.81 21.54 6.45
C ARG A 20 -10.24 21.02 7.76
N LEU A 21 -9.60 21.91 8.52
CA LEU A 21 -9.25 21.65 9.93
C LEU A 21 -10.51 21.74 10.81
N ASP A 22 -10.85 20.64 11.47
CA ASP A 22 -11.76 20.61 12.61
C ASP A 22 -10.94 20.69 13.90
N SER A 23 -11.02 21.82 14.59
CA SER A 23 -10.25 22.08 15.81
C SER A 23 -10.94 21.58 17.09
N GLN A 24 -12.13 20.99 17.00
CA GLN A 24 -12.93 20.57 18.15
C GLN A 24 -13.46 19.12 18.00
N ARG A 25 -12.80 18.31 17.16
CA ARG A 25 -13.18 16.91 16.93
C ARG A 25 -13.14 16.14 18.26
N GLN A 26 -14.15 15.33 18.54
CA GLN A 26 -14.11 14.47 19.73
C GLN A 26 -13.05 13.38 19.56
N LEU A 27 -12.39 12.98 20.66
CA LEU A 27 -11.48 11.85 20.61
C LEU A 27 -12.25 10.59 20.15
N PRO A 28 -11.64 9.75 19.29
CA PRO A 28 -12.31 8.56 18.79
C PRO A 28 -12.49 7.57 19.94
N LYS A 29 -13.65 6.89 19.96
CA LYS A 29 -13.90 5.81 20.91
C LYS A 29 -12.95 4.65 20.64
N LEU A 30 -12.31 4.13 21.69
CA LEU A 30 -11.54 2.89 21.61
C LEU A 30 -12.52 1.72 21.37
N ARG A 31 -12.40 1.07 20.21
CA ARG A 31 -13.10 -0.19 19.89
C ARG A 31 -12.27 -1.37 20.39
N ASP A 32 -12.92 -2.50 20.66
CA ASP A 32 -12.27 -3.66 21.26
C ASP A 32 -11.14 -4.25 20.41
N ASP A 33 -11.25 -4.20 19.09
CA ASP A 33 -10.25 -4.70 18.14
C ASP A 33 -9.25 -3.61 17.67
N CYS A 34 -9.31 -2.42 18.26
CA CYS A 34 -8.49 -1.28 17.87
C CYS A 34 -7.45 -0.93 18.94
N VAL A 35 -6.42 -0.19 18.53
CA VAL A 35 -5.54 0.57 19.41
C VAL A 35 -5.78 2.07 19.18
N LEU A 36 -5.77 2.84 20.26
CA LEU A 36 -5.73 4.29 20.18
C LEU A 36 -4.27 4.71 20.02
N VAL A 37 -3.98 5.50 19.01
CA VAL A 37 -2.63 6.00 18.71
C VAL A 37 -2.61 7.51 18.75
N ARG A 38 -1.44 8.05 19.08
CA ARG A 38 -1.08 9.45 18.81
C ARG A 38 -0.12 9.46 17.62
N PRO A 39 -0.58 9.80 16.41
CA PRO A 39 0.29 9.95 15.26
C PRO A 39 1.39 10.98 15.53
N VAL A 40 2.60 10.69 15.03
CA VAL A 40 3.77 11.60 15.11
C VAL A 40 4.16 12.06 13.71
N ALA A 41 4.10 11.16 12.73
CA ALA A 41 4.25 11.47 11.31
C ALA A 41 3.12 10.80 10.52
N VAL A 42 2.73 11.43 9.42
CA VAL A 42 1.73 10.92 8.47
C VAL A 42 2.27 11.04 7.05
N ALA A 43 1.80 10.18 6.15
CA ALA A 43 2.12 10.27 4.72
C ALA A 43 0.86 10.53 3.89
N LEU A 44 1.03 11.25 2.79
CA LEU A 44 -0.04 11.56 1.85
C LEU A 44 -0.12 10.49 0.76
N ASN A 45 -1.33 10.06 0.44
CA ASN A 45 -1.63 9.08 -0.59
C ASN A 45 -2.58 9.65 -1.65
N PRO A 46 -2.55 9.13 -2.89
CA PRO A 46 -3.54 9.50 -3.90
C PRO A 46 -4.99 9.30 -3.46
N THR A 47 -5.25 8.30 -2.60
CA THR A 47 -6.59 8.05 -2.06
C THR A 47 -7.12 9.23 -1.26
N ASP A 48 -6.27 9.97 -0.53
CA ASP A 48 -6.70 11.04 0.37
C ASP A 48 -7.36 12.19 -0.40
N TRP A 49 -6.71 12.68 -1.47
CA TRP A 49 -7.29 13.74 -2.30
C TRP A 49 -8.34 13.22 -3.29
N ARG A 50 -8.26 11.95 -3.73
CA ARG A 50 -9.25 11.36 -4.64
C ARG A 50 -10.61 11.17 -3.96
N HIS A 51 -10.64 10.91 -2.65
CA HIS A 51 -11.90 10.84 -1.91
C HIS A 51 -12.64 12.19 -1.91
N ILE A 52 -11.90 13.28 -1.72
CA ILE A 52 -12.41 14.65 -1.78
C ILE A 52 -12.89 14.97 -3.20
N ARG A 53 -11.98 14.87 -4.20
CA ARG A 53 -12.25 15.26 -5.59
C ARG A 53 -13.41 14.48 -6.21
N ASN A 54 -13.49 13.18 -5.93
CA ASN A 54 -14.50 12.30 -6.52
C ASN A 54 -15.72 12.12 -5.61
N GLN A 55 -15.82 12.87 -4.50
CA GLN A 55 -16.93 12.81 -3.54
C GLN A 55 -17.26 11.37 -3.12
N ARG A 56 -16.22 10.58 -2.83
CA ARG A 56 -16.35 9.17 -2.41
C ARG A 56 -16.58 9.00 -0.91
N ALA A 57 -16.60 10.11 -0.18
CA ALA A 57 -16.83 10.20 1.24
C ALA A 57 -17.72 11.41 1.56
N LYS A 58 -18.17 11.55 2.81
CA LYS A 58 -19.08 12.61 3.25
C LYS A 58 -18.37 13.64 4.12
N ASP A 59 -18.99 14.80 4.28
CA ASP A 59 -18.51 15.85 5.17
C ASP A 59 -18.29 15.33 6.59
N GLY A 60 -17.21 15.79 7.21
CA GLY A 60 -16.83 15.38 8.55
C GLY A 60 -16.13 14.02 8.65
N CYS A 61 -15.96 13.25 7.57
CA CYS A 61 -15.05 12.10 7.56
C CYS A 61 -13.60 12.59 7.75
N ILE A 62 -12.86 11.99 8.68
CA ILE A 62 -11.43 12.26 8.89
C ILE A 62 -10.64 11.67 7.72
N LEU A 63 -9.70 12.45 7.20
CA LEU A 63 -8.83 12.08 6.08
C LEU A 63 -7.59 11.32 6.54
N GLY A 64 -6.88 10.73 5.58
CA GLY A 64 -5.54 10.19 5.77
C GLY A 64 -5.51 8.71 6.14
N CYS A 65 -4.59 8.00 5.51
CA CYS A 65 -4.41 6.56 5.69
C CYS A 65 -3.14 6.22 6.46
N ASP A 66 -2.01 6.84 6.16
CA ASP A 66 -0.70 6.39 6.63
C ASP A 66 -0.15 7.16 7.84
N TYR A 67 0.48 6.42 8.76
CA TYR A 67 1.13 7.02 9.92
C TYR A 67 2.25 6.19 10.52
N ALA A 68 3.04 6.88 11.35
CA ALA A 68 3.80 6.29 12.44
C ALA A 68 3.52 7.09 13.73
N GLY A 69 3.38 6.40 14.85
CA GLY A 69 2.92 7.02 16.09
C GLY A 69 3.13 6.16 17.33
N VAL A 70 2.54 6.60 18.43
CA VAL A 70 2.71 5.99 19.75
C VAL A 70 1.37 5.48 20.27
N VAL A 71 1.32 4.21 20.68
CA VAL A 71 0.15 3.59 21.30
C VAL A 71 -0.19 4.31 22.61
N GLN A 72 -1.46 4.69 22.76
CA GLN A 72 -2.02 5.32 23.95
C GLN A 72 -2.85 4.34 24.78
N SER A 73 -3.63 3.49 24.12
CA SER A 73 -4.42 2.44 24.76
C SER A 73 -4.72 1.31 23.78
N VAL A 74 -5.09 0.15 24.32
CA VAL A 74 -5.27 -1.10 23.57
C VAL A 74 -6.65 -1.65 23.89
N GLY A 75 -7.41 -1.98 22.85
CA GLY A 75 -8.72 -2.61 22.96
C GLY A 75 -8.62 -4.05 23.45
N SER A 76 -9.71 -4.54 24.05
CA SER A 76 -9.75 -5.82 24.76
C SER A 76 -9.62 -7.06 23.86
N ALA A 77 -9.93 -6.93 22.56
CA ALA A 77 -9.94 -8.01 21.57
C ALA A 77 -8.73 -7.98 20.62
N VAL A 78 -7.77 -7.06 20.83
CA VAL A 78 -6.53 -7.01 20.06
C VAL A 78 -5.64 -8.19 20.44
N THR A 79 -5.17 -8.95 19.44
CA THR A 79 -4.38 -10.18 19.69
C THR A 79 -2.88 -9.93 19.70
N LYS A 80 -2.40 -8.90 19.01
CA LYS A 80 -1.00 -8.47 19.08
C LYS A 80 -0.69 -7.86 20.47
N ASN A 81 0.49 -8.18 21.00
CA ASN A 81 0.94 -7.71 22.31
C ASN A 81 1.41 -6.25 22.27
N TRP A 82 0.46 -5.33 22.20
CA TRP A 82 0.70 -3.89 22.31
C TRP A 82 0.59 -3.42 23.76
N LYS A 83 1.35 -2.38 24.09
CA LYS A 83 1.19 -1.62 25.34
C LYS A 83 1.31 -0.12 25.10
N PRO A 84 0.70 0.73 25.95
CA PRO A 84 0.93 2.17 25.90
C PRO A 84 2.43 2.50 25.88
N GLY A 85 2.81 3.43 25.01
CA GLY A 85 4.21 3.81 24.77
C GLY A 85 4.90 3.05 23.62
N ASP A 86 4.33 1.95 23.11
CA ASP A 86 4.87 1.28 21.94
C ASP A 86 4.85 2.20 20.70
N LYS A 87 5.94 2.19 19.94
CA LYS A 87 6.07 2.90 18.66
C LYS A 87 5.66 1.97 17.52
N ILE A 88 4.65 2.37 16.76
CA ILE A 88 4.06 1.56 15.69
C ILE A 88 3.87 2.39 14.42
N PHE A 89 3.78 1.72 13.29
CA PHE A 89 3.47 2.29 11.99
C PHE A 89 2.52 1.37 11.23
N GLY A 90 1.81 1.93 10.27
CA GLY A 90 0.80 1.21 9.52
C GLY A 90 -0.17 2.16 8.86
N CYS A 91 -1.37 1.65 8.60
CA CYS A 91 -2.41 2.40 7.92
C CYS A 91 -3.78 2.24 8.57
N ALA A 92 -4.64 3.21 8.30
CA ALA A 92 -6.03 3.28 8.66
C ALA A 92 -6.92 3.45 7.41
N HIS A 93 -8.24 3.36 7.59
CA HIS A 93 -9.20 3.61 6.52
C HIS A 93 -9.60 5.10 6.54
N GLY A 94 -8.76 5.96 5.98
CA GLY A 94 -9.08 7.38 5.79
C GLY A 94 -10.31 7.58 4.92
N ALA A 95 -11.09 8.63 5.21
CA ALA A 95 -12.32 8.97 4.49
C ALA A 95 -13.40 7.86 4.50
N ASN A 96 -13.43 7.01 5.52
CA ASN A 96 -14.39 5.92 5.61
C ASN A 96 -15.84 6.43 5.81
N LEU A 97 -16.73 6.12 4.86
CA LEU A 97 -18.16 6.46 4.92
C LEU A 97 -18.90 5.77 6.06
N VAL A 98 -18.53 4.52 6.36
CA VAL A 98 -19.18 3.68 7.37
C VAL A 98 -18.75 4.12 8.77
N ASN A 99 -17.48 4.47 8.94
CA ASN A 99 -16.92 4.96 10.21
C ASN A 99 -16.14 6.26 9.98
N PRO A 100 -16.79 7.43 10.06
CA PRO A 100 -16.17 8.73 9.74
C PRO A 100 -14.94 9.11 10.56
N ASP A 101 -14.67 8.43 11.68
CA ASP A 101 -13.53 8.67 12.57
C ASP A 101 -12.31 7.76 12.29
N ASP A 102 -12.35 6.90 11.27
CA ASP A 102 -11.27 5.93 10.98
C ASP A 102 -10.02 6.56 10.30
N GLY A 103 -10.01 7.86 10.01
CA GLY A 103 -8.87 8.55 9.40
C GLY A 103 -7.75 8.91 10.37
N ILE A 104 -6.56 9.13 9.82
CA ILE A 104 -5.31 9.29 10.58
C ILE A 104 -4.77 10.72 10.66
N PHE A 105 -5.29 11.65 9.84
CA PHE A 105 -4.89 13.06 9.90
C PHE A 105 -5.55 13.75 11.10
N ALA A 106 -5.22 13.30 12.30
CA ALA A 106 -5.74 13.75 13.58
C ALA A 106 -4.67 13.60 14.68
N GLU A 107 -4.82 14.35 15.77
CA GLU A 107 -3.89 14.24 16.92
C GLU A 107 -4.01 12.87 17.63
N TYR A 108 -5.18 12.22 17.56
CA TYR A 108 -5.40 10.86 18.01
C TYR A 108 -6.26 10.10 16.99
N ALA A 109 -6.01 8.80 16.83
CA ALA A 109 -6.75 7.95 15.90
C ALA A 109 -6.94 6.54 16.43
N SER A 110 -7.99 5.87 15.99
CA SER A 110 -8.32 4.48 16.35
C SER A 110 -8.07 3.58 15.15
N VAL A 111 -7.07 2.71 15.25
CA VAL A 111 -6.64 1.84 14.14
C VAL A 111 -6.77 0.36 14.54
N ILE A 112 -7.00 -0.53 13.58
CA ILE A 112 -7.18 -1.97 13.87
C ILE A 112 -5.85 -2.54 14.37
N GLY A 113 -5.82 -3.01 15.62
CA GLY A 113 -4.57 -3.32 16.33
C GLY A 113 -3.77 -4.43 15.67
N ASP A 114 -4.45 -5.43 15.11
CA ASP A 114 -3.81 -6.59 14.49
C ASP A 114 -3.30 -6.33 13.06
N LEU A 115 -3.56 -5.14 12.52
CA LEU A 115 -3.04 -4.66 11.23
C LEU A 115 -1.99 -3.55 11.38
N GLN A 116 -1.35 -3.45 12.54
CA GLN A 116 -0.25 -2.50 12.76
C GLN A 116 1.09 -3.24 12.86
N MET A 117 2.17 -2.51 12.59
CA MET A 117 3.54 -3.01 12.61
C MET A 117 4.37 -2.26 13.64
N ARG A 118 5.27 -2.98 14.32
CA ARG A 118 6.17 -2.41 15.32
C ARG A 118 7.33 -1.70 14.63
N MET A 119 7.60 -0.46 15.03
CA MET A 119 8.75 0.27 14.49
C MET A 119 10.07 -0.38 14.95
N PRO A 120 11.02 -0.64 14.05
CA PRO A 120 12.38 -0.97 14.45
C PRO A 120 13.01 0.15 15.27
N GLU A 121 13.88 -0.22 16.21
CA GLU A 121 14.67 0.76 16.96
C GLU A 121 15.55 1.57 16.00
N GLY A 122 15.59 2.89 16.16
CA GLY A 122 16.37 3.79 15.30
C GLY A 122 15.67 4.27 14.02
N LEU A 123 14.57 3.64 13.60
CA LEU A 123 13.80 4.11 12.44
C LEU A 123 13.00 5.37 12.80
N SER A 124 13.12 6.43 12.00
CA SER A 124 12.36 7.67 12.23
C SER A 124 10.87 7.49 11.91
N PHE A 125 10.02 8.28 12.56
CA PHE A 125 8.58 8.23 12.32
C PHE A 125 8.23 8.60 10.87
N GLU A 126 8.92 9.57 10.29
CA GLU A 126 8.70 10.04 8.91
C GLU A 126 8.95 8.91 7.91
N LYS A 127 10.05 8.15 8.08
CA LYS A 127 10.36 7.01 7.22
C LYS A 127 9.33 5.90 7.38
N ALA A 128 8.98 5.57 8.63
CA ALA A 128 8.04 4.50 8.92
C ALA A 128 6.62 4.80 8.39
N ALA A 129 6.21 6.08 8.41
CA ALA A 129 4.90 6.50 7.89
C ALA A 129 4.75 6.28 6.37
N THR A 130 5.84 6.08 5.62
CA THR A 130 5.75 5.87 4.16
C THR A 130 5.35 4.46 3.72
N ILE A 131 5.16 3.53 4.66
CA ILE A 131 5.13 2.09 4.36
C ILE A 131 3.70 1.51 4.37
N GLY A 132 2.83 1.92 5.31
CA GLY A 132 1.59 1.20 5.67
C GLY A 132 0.69 0.82 4.49
N LEU A 133 0.05 1.81 3.88
CA LEU A 133 -0.94 1.65 2.82
C LEU A 133 -0.30 1.04 1.57
N GLY A 134 0.91 1.49 1.24
CA GLY A 134 1.69 0.99 0.13
C GLY A 134 2.01 -0.50 0.27
N ALA A 135 2.46 -0.93 1.45
CA ALA A 135 2.73 -2.34 1.73
C ALA A 135 1.46 -3.18 1.61
N GLY A 136 0.33 -2.74 2.16
CA GLY A 136 -0.95 -3.47 2.01
C GLY A 136 -1.38 -3.58 0.55
N THR A 137 -1.16 -2.52 -0.23
CA THR A 137 -1.45 -2.49 -1.67
C THR A 137 -0.58 -3.48 -2.44
N VAL A 138 0.73 -3.52 -2.16
CA VAL A 138 1.68 -4.48 -2.73
C VAL A 138 1.34 -5.90 -2.31
N GLY A 139 1.03 -6.11 -1.03
CA GLY A 139 0.59 -7.39 -0.47
C GLY A 139 -0.55 -8.00 -1.27
N GLN A 140 -1.64 -7.25 -1.40
CA GLN A 140 -2.80 -7.72 -2.14
C GLN A 140 -2.54 -7.82 -3.64
N GLY A 141 -1.84 -6.85 -4.24
CA GLY A 141 -1.58 -6.81 -5.68
C GLY A 141 -0.65 -7.91 -6.16
N LEU A 142 0.54 -8.02 -5.57
CA LEU A 142 1.54 -8.98 -6.00
C LEU A 142 1.22 -10.39 -5.51
N PHE A 143 0.79 -10.56 -4.25
CA PHE A 143 0.80 -11.89 -3.63
C PHE A 143 -0.58 -12.52 -3.40
N GLN A 144 -1.63 -11.72 -3.17
CA GLN A 144 -2.94 -12.27 -2.79
C GLN A 144 -3.96 -12.37 -3.94
N LYS A 145 -4.17 -11.26 -4.67
CA LYS A 145 -5.32 -11.06 -5.55
C LYS A 145 -4.91 -11.04 -7.01
N SER A 146 -4.07 -10.07 -7.41
CA SER A 146 -3.80 -9.84 -8.82
C SER A 146 -2.82 -10.86 -9.39
N LEU A 147 -1.55 -10.81 -9.01
CA LEU A 147 -0.52 -11.65 -9.66
C LEU A 147 -0.33 -13.02 -8.99
N LYS A 148 -0.67 -13.14 -7.70
CA LYS A 148 -0.51 -14.37 -6.90
C LYS A 148 0.93 -14.93 -6.93
N LEU A 149 1.89 -14.03 -6.86
CA LEU A 149 3.30 -14.37 -6.71
C LEU A 149 3.53 -15.09 -5.38
N GLN A 150 4.63 -15.83 -5.29
CA GLN A 150 5.06 -16.44 -4.04
C GLN A 150 5.62 -15.36 -3.10
N LEU A 151 5.32 -15.47 -1.81
CA LEU A 151 5.80 -14.53 -0.79
C LEU A 151 7.34 -14.59 -0.65
N PRO A 152 7.98 -13.49 -0.20
CA PRO A 152 9.35 -13.50 0.30
C PRO A 152 9.59 -14.56 1.38
N GLU A 153 10.77 -15.17 1.35
CA GLU A 153 11.27 -16.04 2.42
C GLU A 153 11.94 -15.17 3.49
N THR A 154 11.59 -15.36 4.77
CA THR A 154 12.09 -14.53 5.88
C THR A 154 13.36 -15.06 6.53
N THR A 155 13.83 -16.23 6.10
CA THR A 155 15.07 -16.87 6.58
C THR A 155 16.17 -16.76 5.51
N ALA A 156 17.41 -16.60 5.96
CA ALA A 156 18.56 -16.26 5.11
C ALA A 156 18.64 -17.07 3.80
N GLY A 157 18.61 -16.33 2.68
CA GLY A 157 18.84 -16.83 1.32
C GLY A 157 17.57 -16.89 0.46
N THR A 158 17.07 -15.73 0.01
CA THR A 158 15.95 -15.67 -0.94
C THR A 158 16.24 -16.52 -2.18
N LYS A 159 15.43 -17.56 -2.39
CA LYS A 159 15.52 -18.38 -3.58
C LYS A 159 15.28 -17.54 -4.83
N LYS A 160 16.31 -17.38 -5.66
CA LYS A 160 16.19 -16.71 -6.96
C LYS A 160 15.22 -17.47 -7.86
N ARG A 161 14.34 -16.73 -8.50
CA ARG A 161 13.33 -17.20 -9.44
C ARG A 161 13.76 -16.83 -10.85
N LYS A 162 13.23 -17.55 -11.84
CA LYS A 162 13.55 -17.29 -13.26
C LYS A 162 12.50 -16.37 -13.90
N GLU A 163 11.34 -16.26 -13.27
CA GLU A 163 10.18 -15.52 -13.74
C GLU A 163 10.38 -14.01 -13.61
N PHE A 164 10.00 -13.31 -14.67
CA PHE A 164 9.95 -11.86 -14.70
C PHE A 164 8.64 -11.33 -14.13
N VAL A 165 8.71 -10.16 -13.50
CA VAL A 165 7.54 -9.34 -13.15
C VAL A 165 7.80 -7.90 -13.59
N LEU A 166 6.83 -7.33 -14.31
CA LEU A 166 6.82 -5.92 -14.65
C LEU A 166 6.09 -5.15 -13.56
N ILE A 167 6.75 -4.14 -13.00
CA ILE A 167 6.14 -3.10 -12.16
C ILE A 167 6.06 -1.82 -13.00
N TYR A 168 4.89 -1.52 -13.56
CA TYR A 168 4.66 -0.28 -14.30
C TYR A 168 4.43 0.85 -13.30
N GLY A 169 5.20 1.94 -13.43
CA GLY A 169 5.20 3.06 -12.49
C GLY A 169 6.21 2.92 -11.36
N GLY A 170 7.37 2.27 -11.60
CA GLY A 170 8.40 2.01 -10.58
C GLY A 170 8.95 3.24 -9.85
N GLY A 171 8.83 4.44 -10.43
CA GLY A 171 9.20 5.70 -9.78
C GLY A 171 8.14 6.27 -8.82
N THR A 172 6.98 5.63 -8.68
CA THR A 172 5.94 6.01 -7.69
C THR A 172 6.20 5.38 -6.33
N ALA A 173 5.60 5.90 -5.26
CA ALA A 173 5.73 5.32 -3.91
C ALA A 173 5.33 3.84 -3.85
N THR A 174 4.19 3.49 -4.45
CA THR A 174 3.72 2.10 -4.51
C THR A 174 4.57 1.24 -5.45
N GLY A 175 5.00 1.76 -6.60
CA GLY A 175 5.88 1.06 -7.53
C GLY A 175 7.25 0.76 -6.91
N ALA A 176 7.81 1.70 -6.16
CA ALA A 176 9.07 1.54 -5.44
C ALA A 176 9.01 0.42 -4.38
N LEU A 177 7.89 0.32 -3.63
CA LEU A 177 7.66 -0.82 -2.74
C LEU A 177 7.46 -2.11 -3.54
N GLY A 178 6.68 -2.08 -4.62
CA GLY A 178 6.45 -3.23 -5.50
C GLY A 178 7.74 -3.86 -6.04
N ILE A 179 8.69 -3.02 -6.48
CA ILE A 179 10.02 -3.47 -6.92
C ILE A 179 10.75 -4.22 -5.80
N GLN A 180 10.80 -3.63 -4.61
CA GLN A 180 11.54 -4.19 -3.48
C GLN A 180 10.92 -5.51 -3.00
N PHE A 181 9.62 -5.55 -2.80
CA PHE A 181 8.93 -6.79 -2.40
C PHE A 181 9.05 -7.89 -3.46
N ALA A 182 9.00 -7.56 -4.74
CA ALA A 182 9.21 -8.55 -5.80
C ALA A 182 10.65 -9.08 -5.83
N LYS A 183 11.65 -8.20 -5.62
CA LYS A 183 13.06 -8.57 -5.50
C LYS A 183 13.31 -9.48 -4.29
N GLU A 184 12.75 -9.12 -3.13
CA GLU A 184 12.80 -9.91 -1.90
C GLU A 184 12.05 -11.24 -2.02
N ALA A 185 11.06 -11.33 -2.91
CA ALA A 185 10.43 -12.58 -3.30
C ALA A 185 11.25 -13.40 -4.31
N GLY A 186 12.40 -12.89 -4.76
CA GLY A 186 13.34 -13.58 -5.65
C GLY A 186 13.07 -13.41 -7.14
N TYR A 187 12.09 -12.58 -7.53
CA TYR A 187 11.72 -12.36 -8.94
C TYR A 187 12.71 -11.45 -9.67
N LYS A 188 12.69 -11.59 -11.00
CA LYS A 188 13.38 -10.72 -11.93
C LYS A 188 12.52 -9.50 -12.24
N VAL A 189 12.90 -8.34 -11.71
CA VAL A 189 12.03 -7.16 -11.74
C VAL A 189 12.37 -6.25 -12.91
N ILE A 190 11.36 -6.00 -13.75
CA ILE A 190 11.41 -5.01 -14.84
C ILE A 190 10.52 -3.83 -14.44
N THR A 191 10.89 -2.62 -14.82
CA THR A 191 10.05 -1.43 -14.61
C THR A 191 9.87 -0.62 -15.89
N VAL A 192 8.71 -0.01 -16.02
CA VAL A 192 8.48 1.11 -16.95
C VAL A 192 8.20 2.35 -16.11
N CYS A 193 9.04 3.38 -16.25
CA CYS A 193 8.96 4.62 -15.47
C CYS A 193 9.57 5.78 -16.26
N ALA A 194 9.57 7.00 -15.74
CA ALA A 194 10.28 8.10 -16.39
C ALA A 194 11.78 7.79 -16.46
N ASP A 195 12.44 8.16 -17.56
CA ASP A 195 13.89 7.94 -17.73
C ASP A 195 14.71 8.54 -16.57
N SER A 196 14.32 9.72 -16.10
CA SER A 196 14.93 10.40 -14.94
C SER A 196 14.82 9.62 -13.61
N GLN A 197 13.98 8.60 -13.55
CA GLN A 197 13.78 7.74 -12.38
C GLN A 197 14.37 6.33 -12.56
N SER A 198 15.01 6.04 -13.70
CA SER A 198 15.54 4.72 -14.03
C SER A 198 16.60 4.24 -13.04
N GLU A 199 17.59 5.07 -12.72
CA GLU A 199 18.66 4.73 -11.76
C GLU A 199 18.12 4.57 -10.34
N TYR A 200 17.12 5.37 -9.95
CA TYR A 200 16.42 5.19 -8.68
C TYR A 200 15.75 3.81 -8.62
N ALA A 201 14.98 3.45 -9.65
CA ALA A 201 14.27 2.17 -9.69
C ALA A 201 15.23 0.97 -9.75
N LYS A 202 16.36 1.08 -10.45
CA LYS A 202 17.42 0.07 -10.44
C LYS A 202 18.06 -0.08 -9.06
N GLY A 203 18.32 1.03 -8.37
CA GLY A 203 18.80 1.04 -6.99
C GLY A 203 17.84 0.39 -5.99
N LEU A 204 16.55 0.28 -6.32
CA LEU A 204 15.56 -0.46 -5.54
C LEU A 204 15.53 -1.97 -5.87
N GLY A 205 16.16 -2.40 -6.97
CA GLY A 205 16.23 -3.80 -7.38
C GLY A 205 15.60 -4.14 -8.73
N ALA A 206 15.15 -3.16 -9.52
CA ALA A 206 14.82 -3.43 -10.92
C ALA A 206 16.11 -3.77 -11.70
N GLU A 207 16.12 -4.86 -12.45
CA GLU A 207 17.27 -5.21 -13.30
C GLU A 207 17.23 -4.51 -14.67
N PHE A 208 16.05 -4.04 -15.08
CA PHE A 208 15.84 -3.33 -16.33
C PHE A 208 14.75 -2.27 -16.18
N ALA A 209 14.98 -1.11 -16.81
CA ALA A 209 14.06 0.03 -16.80
C ALA A 209 13.89 0.57 -18.22
N VAL A 210 12.66 0.90 -18.60
CA VAL A 210 12.33 1.49 -19.91
C VAL A 210 11.51 2.77 -19.69
N ASP A 211 11.78 3.80 -20.50
CA ASP A 211 11.02 5.04 -20.45
C ASP A 211 9.59 4.82 -20.97
N TYR A 212 8.59 5.26 -20.21
CA TYR A 212 7.19 5.14 -20.61
C TYR A 212 6.84 6.02 -21.83
N MET A 213 7.67 7.02 -22.14
CA MET A 213 7.53 7.87 -23.31
C MET A 213 8.06 7.23 -24.59
N ASP A 214 8.80 6.12 -24.50
CA ASP A 214 9.22 5.37 -25.68
C ASP A 214 7.99 4.71 -26.32
N PRO A 215 7.63 5.02 -27.58
CA PRO A 215 6.48 4.42 -28.25
C PRO A 215 6.61 2.90 -28.43
N LYS A 216 7.80 2.32 -28.20
CA LYS A 216 8.08 0.88 -28.23
C LYS A 216 8.30 0.30 -26.84
N ALA A 217 8.01 1.03 -25.75
CA ALA A 217 8.31 0.59 -24.39
C ALA A 217 7.82 -0.85 -24.10
N GLY A 218 6.59 -1.18 -24.50
CA GLY A 218 6.04 -2.52 -24.31
C GLY A 218 6.77 -3.59 -25.14
N ALA A 219 7.04 -3.30 -26.42
CA ALA A 219 7.78 -4.21 -27.29
C ALA A 219 9.21 -4.47 -26.78
N ILE A 220 9.90 -3.44 -26.27
CA ILE A 220 11.25 -3.55 -25.69
C ILE A 220 11.23 -4.48 -24.47
N VAL A 221 10.24 -4.34 -23.58
CA VAL A 221 10.10 -5.22 -22.41
C VAL A 221 9.83 -6.66 -22.84
N ARG A 222 8.95 -6.87 -23.83
CA ARG A 222 8.66 -8.21 -24.36
C ARG A 222 9.91 -8.86 -24.94
N GLU A 223 10.68 -8.12 -25.75
CA GLU A 223 11.94 -8.59 -26.32
C GLU A 223 12.97 -8.94 -25.24
N TYR A 224 13.19 -8.04 -24.27
CA TYR A 224 14.11 -8.27 -23.16
C TYR A 224 13.79 -9.53 -22.37
N THR A 225 12.50 -9.81 -22.16
CA THR A 225 12.04 -11.02 -21.44
C THR A 225 11.96 -12.26 -22.32
N ASN A 226 12.41 -12.19 -23.58
CA ASN A 226 12.28 -13.24 -24.60
C ASN A 226 10.84 -13.74 -24.75
N ASP A 227 9.87 -12.82 -24.70
CA ASP A 227 8.43 -13.08 -24.74
C ASP A 227 7.94 -14.01 -23.61
N LYS A 228 8.59 -13.99 -22.43
CA LYS A 228 8.24 -14.83 -21.26
C LYS A 228 7.62 -14.05 -20.10
N LEU A 229 7.32 -12.77 -20.27
CA LEU A 229 6.70 -11.96 -19.20
C LEU A 229 5.25 -12.37 -18.98
N LYS A 230 4.98 -13.06 -17.87
CA LYS A 230 3.61 -13.47 -17.48
C LYS A 230 2.89 -12.42 -16.63
N TYR A 231 3.63 -11.62 -15.85
CA TYR A 231 3.05 -10.79 -14.79
C TYR A 231 3.36 -9.31 -15.01
N ALA A 232 2.32 -8.48 -15.08
CA ALA A 232 2.45 -7.02 -15.10
C ALA A 232 1.55 -6.41 -14.02
N TRP A 233 2.13 -5.59 -13.15
CA TRP A 233 1.41 -4.85 -12.12
C TRP A 233 1.54 -3.35 -12.34
N ASP A 234 0.41 -2.68 -12.54
CA ASP A 234 0.36 -1.28 -12.96
C ASP A 234 -0.15 -0.39 -11.84
N THR A 235 0.75 0.44 -11.31
CA THR A 235 0.47 1.37 -10.22
C THR A 235 -0.04 2.73 -10.71
N ILE A 236 -0.19 2.93 -12.02
CA ILE A 236 -0.75 4.14 -12.65
C ILE A 236 -2.19 3.90 -13.07
N SER A 237 -2.48 2.75 -13.68
CA SER A 237 -3.82 2.26 -14.03
C SER A 237 -4.64 3.26 -14.87
N ILE A 238 -4.09 3.66 -16.01
CA ILE A 238 -4.76 4.44 -17.06
C ILE A 238 -4.71 3.68 -18.38
N GLN A 239 -5.45 4.15 -19.39
CA GLN A 239 -5.54 3.43 -20.67
C GLN A 239 -4.18 3.22 -21.34
N SER A 240 -3.31 4.24 -21.33
CA SER A 240 -1.97 4.15 -21.94
C SER A 240 -1.04 3.20 -21.18
N SER A 241 -1.09 3.18 -19.85
CA SER A 241 -0.29 2.24 -19.06
C SER A 241 -0.75 0.79 -19.24
N ALA A 242 -2.07 0.58 -19.33
CA ALA A 242 -2.64 -0.73 -19.64
C ALA A 242 -2.22 -1.24 -21.03
N LEU A 243 -2.13 -0.35 -22.02
CA LEU A 243 -1.64 -0.68 -23.37
C LEU A 243 -0.17 -1.12 -23.32
N ILE A 244 0.72 -0.33 -22.72
CA ILE A 244 2.14 -0.69 -22.60
C ILE A 244 2.32 -2.02 -21.84
N CYS A 245 1.57 -2.23 -20.76
CA CYS A 245 1.59 -3.51 -20.04
C CYS A 245 1.15 -4.67 -20.92
N ALA A 246 0.08 -4.50 -21.70
CA ALA A 246 -0.43 -5.53 -22.62
C ALA A 246 0.58 -5.86 -23.74
N GLU A 247 1.27 -4.84 -24.25
CA GLU A 247 2.36 -4.99 -25.22
C GLU A 247 3.62 -5.61 -24.61
N SER A 248 3.84 -5.48 -23.31
CA SER A 248 4.96 -6.09 -22.59
C SER A 248 4.74 -7.58 -22.31
N LEU A 249 3.51 -7.98 -21.98
CA LEU A 249 3.15 -9.35 -21.61
C LEU A 249 3.34 -10.32 -22.78
N THR A 250 3.76 -11.56 -22.50
CA THR A 250 3.98 -12.64 -23.47
C THR A 250 2.89 -12.76 -24.55
N SER A 251 3.25 -13.15 -25.77
CA SER A 251 2.28 -13.45 -26.86
C SER A 251 1.71 -14.86 -26.76
N ASP A 252 2.35 -15.73 -25.97
CA ASP A 252 1.90 -17.08 -25.71
C ASP A 252 0.78 -17.09 -24.66
N SER A 253 -0.46 -17.14 -25.13
CA SER A 253 -1.66 -17.18 -24.27
C SER A 253 -1.72 -18.43 -23.39
N SER A 254 -0.99 -19.51 -23.72
CA SER A 254 -0.93 -20.71 -22.89
C SER A 254 -0.22 -20.47 -21.55
N LEU A 255 0.55 -19.38 -21.43
CA LEU A 255 1.17 -18.97 -20.17
C LEU A 255 0.20 -18.24 -19.24
N GLU A 256 -1.02 -17.93 -19.70
CA GLU A 256 -2.06 -17.21 -18.96
C GLU A 256 -1.57 -15.87 -18.38
N PRO A 257 -1.23 -14.88 -19.24
CA PRO A 257 -0.71 -13.60 -18.79
C PRO A 257 -1.71 -12.83 -17.90
N VAL A 258 -1.19 -12.17 -16.88
CA VAL A 258 -1.99 -11.44 -15.88
C VAL A 258 -1.58 -9.98 -15.82
N TYR A 259 -2.58 -9.10 -15.90
CA TYR A 259 -2.48 -7.67 -15.69
C TYR A 259 -3.17 -7.28 -14.38
N GLY A 260 -2.39 -6.94 -13.38
CA GLY A 260 -2.88 -6.39 -12.12
C GLY A 260 -2.89 -4.86 -12.14
N ASN A 261 -3.92 -4.23 -11.57
CA ASN A 261 -4.06 -2.77 -11.53
C ASN A 261 -4.67 -2.27 -10.23
N LEU A 262 -4.51 -0.98 -9.95
CA LEU A 262 -5.01 -0.29 -8.75
C LEU A 262 -6.30 0.50 -9.02
N LEU A 263 -6.60 0.80 -10.28
CA LEU A 263 -7.85 1.39 -10.74
C LEU A 263 -8.45 0.51 -11.84
N PRO A 264 -9.79 0.44 -11.97
CA PRO A 264 -10.48 -0.54 -12.81
C PRO A 264 -10.34 -0.26 -14.31
N VAL A 265 -9.12 -0.40 -14.84
CA VAL A 265 -8.79 -0.38 -16.26
C VAL A 265 -8.50 -1.82 -16.68
N LYS A 266 -9.05 -2.25 -17.83
CA LYS A 266 -8.80 -3.58 -18.37
C LYS A 266 -7.64 -3.53 -19.35
N SER A 267 -6.90 -4.63 -19.43
CA SER A 267 -5.99 -4.85 -20.57
C SER A 267 -6.80 -4.79 -21.88
N PRO A 268 -6.27 -4.15 -22.94
CA PRO A 268 -6.88 -4.19 -24.27
C PRO A 268 -6.80 -5.56 -24.94
N ARG A 269 -6.06 -6.52 -24.38
CA ARG A 269 -5.92 -7.88 -24.87
C ARG A 269 -6.91 -8.82 -24.19
N GLU A 270 -7.72 -9.53 -24.98
CA GLU A 270 -8.72 -10.47 -24.46
C GLU A 270 -8.11 -11.72 -23.80
N ASP A 271 -6.91 -12.11 -24.22
CA ASP A 271 -6.16 -13.24 -23.68
C ASP A 271 -5.43 -12.90 -22.36
N VAL A 272 -5.49 -11.65 -21.91
CA VAL A 272 -4.85 -11.18 -20.67
C VAL A 272 -5.88 -11.04 -19.55
N LYS A 273 -5.70 -11.79 -18.47
CA LYS A 273 -6.55 -11.68 -17.29
C LYS A 273 -6.29 -10.37 -16.54
N SER A 274 -7.29 -9.51 -16.48
CA SER A 274 -7.23 -8.24 -15.72
C SER A 274 -7.76 -8.41 -14.29
N VAL A 275 -7.01 -7.96 -13.29
CA VAL A 275 -7.41 -8.05 -11.87
C VAL A 275 -7.12 -6.76 -11.11
N THR A 276 -8.18 -6.09 -10.65
CA THR A 276 -8.08 -4.86 -9.84
C THR A 276 -7.92 -5.18 -8.37
N THR A 277 -6.96 -4.52 -7.71
CA THR A 277 -6.76 -4.58 -6.26
C THR A 277 -7.46 -3.41 -5.57
N VAL A 278 -8.24 -3.71 -4.53
CA VAL A 278 -8.86 -2.72 -3.64
C VAL A 278 -8.32 -2.93 -2.23
N MET A 279 -7.21 -2.26 -1.93
CA MET A 279 -6.44 -2.44 -0.69
C MET A 279 -7.29 -2.43 0.58
N HIS A 280 -8.29 -1.54 0.65
CA HIS A 280 -9.18 -1.35 1.81
C HIS A 280 -9.89 -2.63 2.29
N THR A 281 -10.01 -3.65 1.44
CA THR A 281 -10.54 -4.98 1.84
C THR A 281 -9.71 -5.65 2.94
N ILE A 282 -8.43 -5.30 3.07
CA ILE A 282 -7.51 -5.80 4.12
C ILE A 282 -8.01 -5.50 5.53
N PHE A 283 -8.83 -4.45 5.71
CA PHE A 283 -9.37 -4.09 7.03
C PHE A 283 -10.42 -5.07 7.53
N GLY A 284 -10.87 -6.03 6.72
CA GLY A 284 -11.81 -7.08 7.15
C GLY A 284 -13.22 -6.58 7.47
N ARG A 285 -13.51 -5.32 7.16
CA ARG A 285 -14.79 -4.65 7.44
C ARG A 285 -15.46 -4.25 6.14
N GLU A 286 -16.78 -4.13 6.20
CA GLU A 286 -17.53 -3.52 5.10
C GLU A 286 -17.18 -2.03 4.98
N PHE A 287 -17.24 -1.51 3.76
CA PHE A 287 -17.02 -0.10 3.49
C PHE A 287 -17.74 0.33 2.22
N GLN A 288 -17.70 1.63 1.93
CA GLN A 288 -18.32 2.20 0.73
C GLN A 288 -17.38 3.17 0.02
N PHE A 289 -17.46 3.21 -1.30
CA PHE A 289 -16.92 4.30 -2.12
C PHE A 289 -18.06 4.98 -2.85
N GLY A 290 -18.51 6.12 -2.34
CA GLY A 290 -19.75 6.73 -2.79
C GLY A 290 -20.90 5.72 -2.73
N PRO A 291 -21.59 5.41 -3.85
CA PRO A 291 -22.70 4.44 -3.85
C PRO A 291 -22.26 2.97 -3.84
N GLN A 292 -20.97 2.67 -4.07
CA GLN A 292 -20.50 1.31 -4.18
C GLN A 292 -20.27 0.70 -2.80
N HIS A 293 -21.04 -0.33 -2.46
CA HIS A 293 -20.83 -1.14 -1.26
C HIS A 293 -19.80 -2.24 -1.47
N MET A 294 -18.90 -2.41 -0.50
CA MET A 294 -17.86 -3.43 -0.49
C MET A 294 -18.02 -4.29 0.77
N PRO A 295 -18.26 -5.60 0.66
CA PRO A 295 -18.49 -6.46 1.82
C PRO A 295 -17.21 -6.69 2.62
N ALA A 296 -17.38 -7.01 3.91
CA ALA A 296 -16.30 -7.45 4.77
C ALA A 296 -15.63 -8.73 4.23
N SER A 297 -14.29 -8.81 4.35
CA SER A 297 -13.52 -9.96 3.88
C SER A 297 -12.59 -10.48 4.96
N LYS A 298 -13.02 -11.54 5.66
CA LYS A 298 -12.18 -12.20 6.68
C LYS A 298 -10.89 -12.76 6.06
N ALA A 299 -10.95 -13.29 4.85
CA ALA A 299 -9.78 -13.83 4.16
C ALA A 299 -8.73 -12.73 3.89
N ASP A 300 -9.17 -11.51 3.56
CA ASP A 300 -8.26 -10.39 3.30
C ASP A 300 -7.68 -9.82 4.60
N PHE A 301 -8.46 -9.85 5.68
CA PHE A 301 -7.99 -9.53 7.01
C PHE A 301 -6.88 -10.48 7.48
N GLU A 302 -7.10 -11.80 7.41
CA GLU A 302 -6.08 -12.76 7.85
C GLU A 302 -4.82 -12.70 6.98
N PHE A 303 -4.98 -12.51 5.65
CA PHE A 303 -3.84 -12.24 4.78
C PHE A 303 -3.08 -10.99 5.22
N GLY A 304 -3.80 -9.90 5.51
CA GLY A 304 -3.20 -8.64 5.95
C GLY A 304 -2.41 -8.77 7.23
N ARG A 305 -2.92 -9.52 8.22
CA ARG A 305 -2.20 -9.81 9.46
C ARG A 305 -0.87 -10.49 9.19
N THR A 306 -0.87 -11.58 8.43
CA THR A 306 0.35 -12.32 8.07
C THR A 306 1.30 -11.48 7.22
N PHE A 307 0.78 -10.73 6.24
CA PHE A 307 1.61 -9.93 5.35
C PHE A 307 2.24 -8.72 6.05
N TYR A 308 1.56 -8.11 7.02
CA TYR A 308 2.14 -7.04 7.83
C TYR A 308 3.16 -7.54 8.85
N GLU A 309 3.01 -8.75 9.38
CA GLU A 309 4.08 -9.39 10.16
C GLU A 309 5.33 -9.65 9.32
N LEU A 310 5.15 -10.14 8.08
CA LEU A 310 6.24 -10.26 7.11
C LEU A 310 6.89 -8.90 6.81
N THR A 311 6.07 -7.87 6.57
CA THR A 311 6.56 -6.52 6.28
C THR A 311 7.34 -5.94 7.45
N GLU A 312 6.86 -6.12 8.68
CA GLU A 312 7.56 -5.72 9.90
C GLU A 312 8.97 -6.34 9.97
N GLN A 313 9.09 -7.65 9.68
CA GLN A 313 10.37 -8.36 9.65
C GLN A 313 11.30 -7.83 8.57
N LEU A 314 10.80 -7.62 7.35
CA LEU A 314 11.59 -7.10 6.22
C LEU A 314 12.08 -5.67 6.49
N VAL A 315 11.23 -4.81 7.08
CA VAL A 315 11.61 -3.43 7.44
C VAL A 315 12.67 -3.43 8.54
N ALA A 316 12.54 -4.29 9.55
CA ALA A 316 13.54 -4.44 10.61
C ALA A 316 14.89 -4.95 10.06
N TYR A 317 14.85 -5.93 9.17
CA TYR A 317 16.05 -6.47 8.52
C TYR A 317 16.76 -5.40 7.67
N ALA A 318 16.02 -4.73 6.78
CA ALA A 318 16.56 -3.66 5.92
C ALA A 318 17.11 -2.47 6.71
N HIS A 319 16.55 -2.16 7.88
CA HIS A 319 17.05 -1.07 8.73
C HIS A 319 18.38 -1.41 9.41
N THR A 320 18.58 -2.67 9.82
CA THR A 320 19.76 -3.12 10.59
C THR A 320 20.93 -3.55 9.71
N HIS A 321 20.67 -4.01 8.49
CA HIS A 321 21.68 -4.57 7.59
C HIS A 321 22.00 -3.61 6.45
N VAL A 322 22.36 -2.35 6.77
CA VAL A 322 22.61 -1.27 5.80
C VAL A 322 23.53 -1.74 4.65
N THR A 323 22.94 -2.25 3.58
CA THR A 323 23.59 -2.54 2.30
C THR A 323 22.97 -1.62 1.26
N SER A 324 23.17 -0.30 1.35
CA SER A 324 22.76 0.73 0.35
C SER A 324 21.30 0.76 -0.16
N GLU A 325 20.44 -0.19 0.21
CA GLU A 325 19.13 -0.50 -0.38
C GLU A 325 18.09 -0.58 0.75
N SER A 326 17.67 0.59 1.27
CA SER A 326 16.65 0.64 2.32
C SER A 326 15.24 0.53 1.73
N MET A 327 14.35 -0.28 2.33
CA MET A 327 12.89 -0.32 2.12
C MET A 327 12.16 0.96 2.58
N VAL A 328 12.68 2.11 2.17
CA VAL A 328 12.12 3.42 2.46
C VAL A 328 12.10 4.21 1.16
N TYR A 329 10.91 4.68 0.79
CA TYR A 329 10.75 5.58 -0.34
C TYR A 329 11.52 6.88 -0.07
N LYS A 330 12.35 7.32 -1.04
CA LYS A 330 13.21 8.51 -0.91
C LYS A 330 12.64 9.76 -1.60
N GLY A 331 11.39 9.72 -2.05
CA GLY A 331 10.77 10.82 -2.80
C GLY A 331 9.88 11.73 -1.95
#